data_AF-A0A1Q8SQK6-F1
#
_entry.id   AF-A0A1Q8SQK6-F1
#
_cell.length_a   1.000
_cell.length_b   1.000
_cell.length_c   1.000
_cell.angle_alpha   90.00
_cell.angle_beta   90.00
_cell.angle_gamma   90.00
#
_symmetry.space_group_name_H-M   'P 1'
#
loop_
_entity.id
_entity.type
_entity.pdbx_description
1 polymer ?
#
loop_
_entity_poly.entity_id
_entity_poly.type
_entity_poly.pdbx_seq_one_letter_code
_entity_poly.pdbx_strand_id
1 'polypeptide(L)'
;MTQAVITATGLFTPPDSIDNAELVASFNSWVDAENSRHADAIMKGERDPLAYSSEAFIAKASGIESRYVMEANGILDPERMRPRIPERANEALSVQAEMGVAAARQALDNAGIRADQLDLIIVACSNLQRPYPAVSVELQAALGAGGYAFDMNVACSSATFAIDMATNAIRAGSLERVLVVSPEICSAHLNFRDRDSHFIFGDACTAIVLEADHLAKDREHFTVLGTRLVTRFSNAIRNNFGFLNRLADDEPDAMDKLFVQEGRKVFKEVCPMVAALILDHLESQSLTGDSVKKLWLHQANRHMNDMIAQRVLGREASIAEAPIILDRYANTSSAGSIIAFHLHRDELQEGDVGVVCSFGAGYSAGSVILRKGNAC
;
A
#
# COMPACT_ATOMS: atom_id res chain seq x y z
N MET A 1 11.41 0.48 30.15
CA MET A 1 11.87 0.31 28.76
C MET A 1 11.16 1.36 27.93
N THR A 2 11.90 2.05 27.07
CA THR A 2 11.34 3.01 26.09
C THR A 2 10.30 2.31 25.22
N GLN A 3 9.11 2.90 25.10
CA GLN A 3 8.11 2.44 24.12
C GLN A 3 8.27 3.21 22.82
N ALA A 4 7.90 2.58 21.70
CA ALA A 4 7.76 3.27 20.43
C ALA A 4 6.32 3.74 20.28
N VAL A 5 6.16 4.97 19.81
CA VAL A 5 4.86 5.59 19.57
C VAL A 5 4.80 6.15 18.15
N ILE A 6 3.63 6.09 17.51
CA ILE A 6 3.37 6.81 16.27
C ILE A 6 2.80 8.18 16.65
N THR A 7 3.49 9.26 16.32
CA THR A 7 3.09 10.64 16.67
C THR A 7 2.43 11.37 15.53
N ALA A 8 2.73 11.01 14.28
CA ALA A 8 2.14 11.65 13.13
C ALA A 8 2.12 10.76 11.90
N THR A 9 1.25 11.13 10.97
CA THR A 9 1.20 10.57 9.63
C THR A 9 1.02 11.67 8.60
N GLY A 10 1.41 11.38 7.37
CA GLY A 10 1.19 12.22 6.20
C GLY A 10 0.74 11.39 5.00
N LEU A 11 0.09 12.05 4.07
CA LEU A 11 -0.53 11.48 2.88
C LEU A 11 -0.33 12.44 1.71
N PHE A 12 0.21 11.89 0.62
CA PHE A 12 0.16 12.51 -0.68
C PHE A 12 -0.81 11.73 -1.57
N THR A 13 -1.77 12.47 -2.11
CA THR A 13 -2.75 11.98 -3.09
C THR A 13 -2.39 12.60 -4.45
N PRO A 14 -2.18 11.78 -5.50
CA PRO A 14 -1.91 12.28 -6.85
C PRO A 14 -2.99 13.24 -7.37
N PRO A 15 -2.63 14.12 -8.34
CA PRO A 15 -3.54 15.15 -8.84
C PRO A 15 -4.65 14.61 -9.75
N ASP A 16 -4.39 13.53 -10.48
CA ASP A 16 -5.36 12.94 -11.41
C ASP A 16 -6.14 11.80 -10.72
N SER A 17 -7.39 11.63 -11.11
CA SER A 17 -8.23 10.50 -10.74
C SER A 17 -8.89 9.91 -11.98
N ILE A 18 -9.10 8.59 -11.97
CA ILE A 18 -9.85 7.87 -13.00
C ILE A 18 -11.03 7.18 -12.32
N ASP A 19 -12.26 7.39 -12.79
CA ASP A 19 -13.40 6.60 -12.31
C ASP A 19 -13.55 5.27 -13.07
N ASN A 20 -14.42 4.37 -12.60
CA ASN A 20 -14.63 3.09 -13.27
C ASN A 20 -15.18 3.25 -14.69
N ALA A 21 -15.98 4.27 -14.98
CA ALA A 21 -16.59 4.47 -16.28
C ALA A 21 -15.52 4.83 -17.32
N GLU A 22 -14.63 5.77 -16.99
CA GLU A 22 -13.49 6.17 -17.83
C GLU A 22 -12.56 4.99 -18.09
N LEU A 23 -12.18 4.24 -17.04
CA LEU A 23 -11.29 3.09 -17.16
C LEU A 23 -11.90 1.98 -18.03
N VAL A 24 -13.18 1.68 -17.82
CA VAL A 24 -13.91 0.67 -18.59
C VAL A 24 -14.09 1.09 -20.05
N ALA A 25 -14.36 2.37 -20.31
CA ALA A 25 -14.47 2.89 -21.68
C ALA A 25 -13.15 2.72 -22.43
N SER A 26 -12.02 3.09 -21.82
CA SER A 26 -10.68 2.89 -22.38
C SER A 26 -10.40 1.40 -22.63
N PHE A 27 -10.60 0.55 -21.60
CA PHE A 27 -10.39 -0.89 -21.69
C PHE A 27 -11.21 -1.53 -22.81
N ASN A 28 -12.49 -1.21 -22.91
CA ASN A 28 -13.37 -1.79 -23.92
C ASN A 28 -13.03 -1.30 -25.34
N SER A 29 -12.61 -0.04 -25.49
CA SER A 29 -12.09 0.47 -26.77
C SER A 29 -10.81 -0.28 -27.19
N TRP A 30 -9.92 -0.60 -26.24
CA TRP A 30 -8.74 -1.42 -26.52
C TRP A 30 -9.13 -2.85 -26.90
N VAL A 31 -10.10 -3.47 -26.20
CA VAL A 31 -10.63 -4.80 -26.52
C VAL A 31 -11.21 -4.83 -27.93
N ASP A 32 -11.98 -3.81 -28.33
CA ASP A 32 -12.54 -3.71 -29.69
C ASP A 32 -11.45 -3.69 -30.76
N ALA A 33 -10.43 -2.86 -30.57
CA ALA A 33 -9.29 -2.76 -31.48
C ALA A 33 -8.51 -4.09 -31.55
N GLU A 34 -8.27 -4.74 -30.42
CA GLU A 34 -7.54 -6.00 -30.31
C GLU A 34 -8.30 -7.17 -30.96
N ASN A 35 -9.60 -7.31 -30.66
CA ASN A 35 -10.45 -8.32 -31.27
C ASN A 35 -10.57 -8.10 -32.79
N SER A 36 -10.64 -6.85 -33.24
CA SER A 36 -10.65 -6.52 -34.67
C SER A 36 -9.32 -6.90 -35.35
N ARG A 37 -8.18 -6.63 -34.69
CA ARG A 37 -6.84 -6.99 -35.21
C ARG A 37 -6.65 -8.50 -35.34
N HIS A 38 -7.31 -9.27 -34.49
CA HIS A 38 -7.22 -10.73 -34.44
C HIS A 38 -8.48 -11.45 -34.96
N ALA A 39 -9.34 -10.76 -35.71
CA ALA A 39 -10.63 -11.29 -36.15
C ALA A 39 -10.52 -12.63 -36.91
N ASP A 40 -9.54 -12.76 -37.80
CA ASP A 40 -9.32 -13.99 -38.57
C ASP A 40 -8.93 -15.18 -37.66
N ALA A 41 -8.05 -14.96 -36.68
CA ALA A 41 -7.63 -16.00 -35.74
C ALA A 41 -8.80 -16.41 -34.82
N ILE A 42 -9.62 -15.44 -34.39
CA ILE A 42 -10.83 -15.68 -33.61
C ILE A 42 -11.85 -16.50 -34.41
N MET A 43 -12.09 -16.14 -35.67
CA MET A 43 -13.00 -16.87 -36.56
C MET A 43 -12.56 -18.32 -36.81
N LYS A 44 -11.26 -18.58 -36.84
CA LYS A 44 -10.69 -19.93 -37.00
C LYS A 44 -10.65 -20.75 -35.70
N GLY A 45 -10.99 -20.14 -34.57
CA GLY A 45 -10.89 -20.78 -33.24
C GLY A 45 -9.45 -20.96 -32.75
N GLU A 46 -8.50 -20.22 -33.32
CA GLU A 46 -7.09 -20.25 -32.91
C GLU A 46 -6.86 -19.40 -31.64
N ARG A 47 -7.78 -18.45 -31.36
CA ARG A 47 -7.76 -17.56 -30.21
C ARG A 47 -9.19 -17.25 -29.75
N ASP A 48 -9.40 -17.17 -28.44
CA ASP A 48 -10.66 -16.68 -27.89
C ASP A 48 -10.75 -15.14 -27.99
N PRO A 49 -11.93 -14.56 -28.26
CA PRO A 49 -12.11 -13.13 -28.21
C PRO A 49 -11.91 -12.62 -26.78
N LEU A 50 -11.26 -11.46 -26.65
CA LEU A 50 -11.13 -10.78 -25.37
C LEU A 50 -12.50 -10.32 -24.87
N ALA A 51 -12.75 -10.51 -23.59
CA ALA A 51 -13.99 -10.12 -22.93
C ALA A 51 -13.95 -8.66 -22.46
N TYR A 52 -15.07 -7.96 -22.57
CA TYR A 52 -15.23 -6.63 -22.02
C TYR A 52 -15.21 -6.59 -20.49
N SER A 53 -14.82 -5.45 -19.94
CA SER A 53 -15.02 -5.12 -18.53
C SER A 53 -16.29 -4.29 -18.34
N SER A 54 -16.70 -4.09 -17.08
CA SER A 54 -17.83 -3.23 -16.73
C SER A 54 -17.69 -2.67 -15.33
N GLU A 55 -18.28 -1.50 -15.08
CA GLU A 55 -18.28 -0.86 -13.76
C GLU A 55 -18.90 -1.79 -12.71
N ALA A 56 -20.03 -2.43 -13.06
CA ALA A 56 -20.71 -3.39 -12.20
C ALA A 56 -19.84 -4.61 -11.86
N PHE A 57 -19.00 -5.07 -12.79
CA PHE A 57 -18.03 -6.13 -12.52
C PHE A 57 -16.99 -5.68 -11.50
N ILE A 58 -16.40 -4.50 -11.70
CA ILE A 58 -15.35 -3.95 -10.81
C ILE A 58 -15.88 -3.76 -9.40
N ALA A 59 -17.01 -3.05 -9.26
CA ALA A 59 -17.63 -2.75 -7.98
C ALA A 59 -18.01 -4.06 -7.25
N LYS A 60 -18.58 -5.04 -7.95
CA LYS A 60 -18.92 -6.33 -7.37
C LYS A 60 -17.69 -7.15 -6.97
N ALA A 61 -16.61 -7.10 -7.75
CA ALA A 61 -15.41 -7.90 -7.49
C ALA A 61 -14.58 -7.36 -6.32
N SER A 62 -14.59 -6.05 -6.09
CA SER A 62 -13.63 -5.39 -5.20
C SER A 62 -14.20 -4.33 -4.25
N GLY A 63 -15.29 -3.65 -4.62
CA GLY A 63 -15.76 -2.44 -3.95
C GLY A 63 -15.03 -1.15 -4.38
N ILE A 64 -14.17 -1.20 -5.40
CA ILE A 64 -13.46 -0.04 -5.95
C ILE A 64 -14.39 0.76 -6.87
N GLU A 65 -14.38 2.08 -6.75
CA GLU A 65 -15.19 3.00 -7.57
C GLU A 65 -14.31 3.94 -8.41
N SER A 66 -13.17 4.37 -7.87
CA SER A 66 -12.18 5.23 -8.52
C SER A 66 -10.77 4.95 -8.01
N ARG A 67 -9.78 5.57 -8.65
CA ARG A 67 -8.39 5.59 -8.20
C ARG A 67 -7.71 6.90 -8.54
N TYR A 68 -6.80 7.31 -7.68
CA TYR A 68 -5.83 8.35 -8.01
C TYR A 68 -4.66 7.76 -8.78
N VAL A 69 -4.12 8.53 -9.73
CA VAL A 69 -2.98 8.13 -10.57
C VAL A 69 -2.04 9.31 -10.78
N MET A 70 -0.76 9.04 -10.99
CA MET A 70 0.20 10.11 -11.29
C MET A 70 -0.03 10.78 -12.64
N GLU A 71 -0.59 10.06 -13.62
CA GLU A 71 -0.89 10.58 -14.97
C GLU A 71 -2.02 9.76 -15.59
N ALA A 72 -3.16 10.40 -15.88
CA ALA A 72 -4.35 9.69 -16.37
C ALA A 72 -4.39 9.51 -17.90
N ASN A 73 -3.92 10.47 -18.69
CA ASN A 73 -4.16 10.46 -20.14
C ASN A 73 -3.48 9.26 -20.82
N GLY A 74 -2.28 8.88 -20.40
CA GLY A 74 -1.60 7.71 -20.94
C GLY A 74 -2.26 6.38 -20.58
N ILE A 75 -2.90 6.30 -19.41
CA ILE A 75 -3.68 5.14 -18.99
C ILE A 75 -4.96 5.04 -19.81
N LEU A 76 -5.66 6.17 -20.01
CA LEU A 76 -6.94 6.23 -20.71
C LEU A 76 -6.82 6.20 -22.24
N ASP A 77 -5.62 6.34 -22.81
CA ASP A 77 -5.34 6.17 -24.23
C ASP A 77 -5.33 4.66 -24.61
N PRO A 78 -6.33 4.16 -25.38
CA PRO A 78 -6.46 2.74 -25.72
C PRO A 78 -5.29 2.18 -26.53
N GLU A 79 -4.54 3.03 -27.24
CA GLU A 79 -3.35 2.62 -27.99
C GLU A 79 -2.12 2.47 -27.07
N ARG A 80 -2.17 3.06 -25.87
CA ARG A 80 -1.06 3.08 -24.91
C ARG A 80 -1.28 2.19 -23.68
N MET A 81 -2.40 2.34 -22.98
CA MET A 81 -2.79 1.59 -21.77
C MET A 81 -1.72 1.58 -20.65
N ARG A 82 -1.03 2.71 -20.41
CA ARG A 82 -0.06 2.89 -19.30
C ARG A 82 0.32 4.36 -19.07
N PRO A 83 0.71 4.79 -17.86
CA PRO A 83 1.06 6.19 -17.58
C PRO A 83 2.13 6.75 -18.53
N ARG A 84 2.04 8.03 -18.86
CA ARG A 84 3.04 8.79 -19.62
C ARG A 84 3.88 9.66 -18.69
N ILE A 85 4.76 9.02 -17.94
CA ILE A 85 5.71 9.68 -17.04
C ILE A 85 7.06 9.82 -17.77
N PRO A 86 7.51 11.03 -18.12
CA PRO A 86 8.81 11.23 -18.76
C PRO A 86 9.97 10.93 -17.81
N GLU A 87 11.11 10.51 -18.37
CA GLU A 87 12.35 10.42 -17.61
C GLU A 87 12.77 11.81 -17.11
N ARG A 88 13.36 11.85 -15.90
CA ARG A 88 13.92 13.06 -15.30
C ARG A 88 15.44 12.97 -15.31
N ALA A 89 16.11 14.11 -15.46
CA ALA A 89 17.56 14.20 -15.30
C ALA A 89 17.96 13.91 -13.84
N ASN A 90 19.21 13.50 -13.62
CA ASN A 90 19.71 13.10 -12.30
C ASN A 90 19.72 14.26 -11.28
N GLU A 91 19.76 15.51 -11.74
CA GLU A 91 19.71 16.71 -10.91
C GLU A 91 18.30 17.04 -10.42
N ALA A 92 17.27 16.45 -11.03
CA ALA A 92 15.89 16.61 -10.62
C ALA A 92 15.48 15.50 -9.65
N LEU A 93 14.59 15.83 -8.72
CA LEU A 93 14.03 14.86 -7.80
C LEU A 93 13.26 13.78 -8.58
N SER A 94 13.51 12.52 -8.30
CA SER A 94 12.77 11.41 -8.89
C SER A 94 11.29 11.46 -8.51
N VAL A 95 10.43 10.90 -9.36
CA VAL A 95 8.97 10.92 -9.14
C VAL A 95 8.60 10.26 -7.81
N GLN A 96 9.23 9.12 -7.50
CA GLN A 96 8.95 8.40 -6.26
C GLN A 96 9.43 9.17 -5.02
N ALA A 97 10.60 9.81 -5.09
CA ALA A 97 11.09 10.66 -4.01
C ALA A 97 10.25 11.94 -3.85
N GLU A 98 9.74 12.53 -4.92
CA GLU A 98 8.86 13.71 -4.88
C GLU A 98 7.54 13.42 -4.14
N MET A 99 6.89 12.30 -4.44
CA MET A 99 5.72 11.83 -3.67
C MET A 99 6.07 11.63 -2.19
N GLY A 100 7.23 11.02 -1.94
CA GLY A 100 7.77 10.80 -0.60
C GLY A 100 8.00 12.10 0.17
N VAL A 101 8.57 13.14 -0.46
CA VAL A 101 8.80 14.45 0.16
C VAL A 101 7.47 15.09 0.57
N ALA A 102 6.44 15.02 -0.29
CA ALA A 102 5.15 15.62 0.00
C ALA A 102 4.48 14.96 1.23
N ALA A 103 4.41 13.63 1.27
CA ALA A 103 3.85 12.91 2.41
C ALA A 103 4.71 13.09 3.68
N ALA A 104 6.03 13.03 3.55
CA ALA A 104 6.96 13.20 4.67
C ALA A 104 6.86 14.60 5.30
N ARG A 105 6.80 15.65 4.50
CA ARG A 105 6.62 17.03 5.01
C ARG A 105 5.35 17.15 5.82
N GLN A 106 4.22 16.63 5.32
CA GLN A 106 2.98 16.65 6.07
C GLN A 106 3.10 15.87 7.39
N ALA A 107 3.77 14.72 7.41
CA ALA A 107 3.98 13.95 8.63
C ALA A 107 4.87 14.68 9.65
N LEU A 108 5.96 15.30 9.18
CA LEU A 108 6.89 16.06 10.02
C LEU A 108 6.24 17.33 10.58
N ASP A 109 5.46 18.04 9.76
CA ASP A 109 4.70 19.21 10.17
C ASP A 109 3.64 18.82 11.22
N ASN A 110 2.90 17.73 11.00
CA ASN A 110 1.94 17.19 11.96
C ASN A 110 2.60 16.73 13.27
N ALA A 111 3.83 16.23 13.21
CA ALA A 111 4.62 15.88 14.40
C ALA A 111 5.20 17.12 15.11
N GLY A 112 5.34 18.25 14.41
CA GLY A 112 6.05 19.42 14.92
C GLY A 112 7.55 19.19 15.06
N ILE A 113 8.15 18.33 14.23
CA ILE A 113 9.59 18.03 14.26
C ILE A 113 10.26 18.44 12.95
N ARG A 114 11.53 18.82 13.02
CA ARG A 114 12.35 19.11 11.84
C ARG A 114 12.97 17.84 11.28
N ALA A 115 13.20 17.81 9.97
CA ALA A 115 13.81 16.67 9.29
C ALA A 115 15.21 16.31 9.83
N ASP A 116 16.01 17.30 10.26
CA ASP A 116 17.35 17.10 10.83
C ASP A 116 17.34 16.39 12.20
N GLN A 117 16.15 16.19 12.79
CA GLN A 117 15.95 15.44 14.04
C GLN A 117 15.65 13.95 13.82
N LEU A 118 15.53 13.51 12.57
CA LEU A 118 15.34 12.10 12.22
C LEU A 118 16.68 11.35 12.31
N ASP A 119 16.65 10.16 12.90
CA ASP A 119 17.81 9.25 12.93
C ASP A 119 17.81 8.28 11.75
N LEU A 120 16.61 7.96 11.25
CA LEU A 120 16.41 6.98 10.18
C LEU A 120 15.24 7.34 9.27
N ILE A 121 15.45 7.18 7.96
CA ILE A 121 14.39 7.14 6.95
C ILE A 121 14.33 5.75 6.31
N ILE A 122 13.16 5.13 6.33
CA ILE A 122 12.89 3.87 5.64
C ILE A 122 11.91 4.12 4.50
N VAL A 123 12.33 3.88 3.27
CA VAL A 123 11.38 3.78 2.14
C VAL A 123 10.93 2.33 2.04
N ALA A 124 9.65 2.09 2.32
CA ALA A 124 9.05 0.76 2.42
C ALA A 124 7.81 0.66 1.54
N CYS A 125 8.00 0.21 0.30
CA CYS A 125 6.97 0.13 -0.74
C CYS A 125 7.12 -1.12 -1.62
N SER A 126 6.14 -1.36 -2.49
CA SER A 126 6.09 -2.59 -3.28
C SER A 126 6.98 -2.62 -4.51
N ASN A 127 7.42 -1.46 -4.99
CA ASN A 127 8.41 -1.36 -6.05
C ASN A 127 9.28 -0.11 -5.86
N LEU A 128 10.55 -0.20 -6.24
CA LEU A 128 11.50 0.90 -6.14
C LEU A 128 11.82 1.40 -7.55
N GLN A 129 11.85 2.72 -7.73
CA GLN A 129 12.10 3.34 -9.04
C GLN A 129 13.49 2.99 -9.60
N ARG A 130 14.46 2.65 -8.73
CA ARG A 130 15.81 2.24 -9.12
C ARG A 130 16.46 1.39 -8.02
N PRO A 131 17.49 0.59 -8.36
CA PRO A 131 18.23 -0.20 -7.38
C PRO A 131 19.23 0.64 -6.55
N TYR A 132 19.87 1.64 -7.17
CA TYR A 132 20.81 2.54 -6.51
C TYR A 132 21.01 3.84 -7.32
N PRO A 133 21.41 4.96 -6.67
CA PRO A 133 21.41 5.16 -5.22
C PRO A 133 19.99 4.99 -4.65
N ALA A 134 19.87 4.62 -3.36
CA ALA A 134 18.56 4.35 -2.74
C ALA A 134 17.61 5.55 -2.87
N VAL A 135 16.31 5.27 -3.01
CA VAL A 135 15.25 6.31 -3.04
C VAL A 135 15.15 7.00 -1.69
N SER A 136 15.31 6.25 -0.60
CA SER A 136 15.36 6.77 0.77
C SER A 136 16.51 7.75 1.01
N VAL A 137 17.69 7.54 0.39
CA VAL A 137 18.83 8.46 0.49
C VAL A 137 18.59 9.75 -0.31
N GLU A 138 17.94 9.65 -1.47
CA GLU A 138 17.48 10.84 -2.21
C GLU A 138 16.44 11.63 -1.41
N LEU A 139 15.46 10.94 -0.80
CA LEU A 139 14.45 11.54 0.07
C LEU A 139 15.08 12.20 1.30
N GLN A 140 16.07 11.55 1.92
CA GLN A 140 16.84 12.08 3.04
C GLN A 140 17.51 13.40 2.68
N ALA A 141 18.22 13.43 1.55
CA ALA A 141 18.86 14.65 1.06
C ALA A 141 17.84 15.75 0.75
N ALA A 142 16.72 15.41 0.10
CA ALA A 142 15.67 16.37 -0.28
C ALA A 142 14.94 17.00 0.92
N LEU A 143 14.82 16.27 2.03
CA LEU A 143 14.26 16.77 3.29
C LEU A 143 15.28 17.55 4.13
N GLY A 144 16.57 17.41 3.86
CA GLY A 144 17.64 17.89 4.74
C GLY A 144 17.71 17.09 6.05
N ALA A 145 17.37 15.80 5.99
CA ALA A 145 17.36 14.92 7.15
C ALA A 145 18.77 14.41 7.52
N GLY A 146 18.96 14.15 8.82
CA GLY A 146 20.19 13.56 9.36
C GLY A 146 20.19 12.03 9.29
N GLY A 147 21.14 11.41 9.99
CA GLY A 147 21.18 9.97 10.22
C GLY A 147 21.50 9.14 8.97
N TYR A 148 20.81 8.01 8.81
CA TYR A 148 20.96 7.10 7.67
C TYR A 148 19.61 6.72 7.06
N ALA A 149 19.63 6.17 5.86
CA ALA A 149 18.42 5.80 5.13
C ALA A 149 18.62 4.51 4.34
N PHE A 150 17.56 3.71 4.20
CA PHE A 150 17.57 2.52 3.35
C PHE A 150 16.19 2.22 2.75
N ASP A 151 16.22 1.48 1.65
CA ASP A 151 15.04 0.98 0.96
C ASP A 151 14.74 -0.46 1.38
N MET A 152 13.46 -0.82 1.52
CA MET A 152 13.02 -2.20 1.75
C MET A 152 11.74 -2.51 0.98
N ASN A 153 11.59 -3.79 0.63
CA ASN A 153 10.43 -4.26 -0.13
C ASN A 153 9.97 -5.62 0.38
N VAL A 154 8.72 -5.66 0.88
CA VAL A 154 7.94 -6.88 1.17
C VAL A 154 6.54 -6.72 0.57
N ALA A 155 6.48 -6.10 -0.61
CA ALA A 155 5.26 -5.77 -1.34
C ALA A 155 4.20 -5.09 -0.46
N CYS A 156 3.00 -5.66 -0.41
CA CYS A 156 1.82 -5.11 0.27
C CYS A 156 1.99 -4.93 1.78
N SER A 157 2.98 -5.58 2.42
CA SER A 157 3.23 -5.47 3.86
C SER A 157 4.45 -4.62 4.22
N SER A 158 5.05 -3.92 3.27
CA SER A 158 6.29 -3.17 3.51
C SER A 158 6.15 -2.16 4.66
N ALA A 159 5.05 -1.42 4.75
CA ALA A 159 4.82 -0.42 5.80
C ALA A 159 4.81 -1.02 7.22
N THR A 160 4.08 -2.11 7.44
CA THR A 160 4.00 -2.74 8.77
C THR A 160 5.30 -3.45 9.16
N PHE A 161 6.03 -4.00 8.20
CA PHE A 161 7.37 -4.54 8.42
C PHE A 161 8.37 -3.44 8.78
N ALA A 162 8.29 -2.28 8.14
CA ALA A 162 9.11 -1.11 8.50
C ALA A 162 8.75 -0.55 9.88
N ILE A 163 7.45 -0.53 10.25
CA ILE A 163 7.00 -0.17 11.61
C ILE A 163 7.60 -1.10 12.66
N ASP A 164 7.65 -2.42 12.41
CA ASP A 164 8.30 -3.38 13.31
C ASP A 164 9.80 -3.09 13.48
N MET A 165 10.53 -2.88 12.38
CA MET A 165 11.96 -2.55 12.42
C MET A 165 12.21 -1.25 13.20
N ALA A 166 11.43 -0.20 12.92
CA ALA A 166 11.51 1.09 13.62
C ALA A 166 11.19 0.93 15.12
N THR A 167 10.12 0.21 15.45
CA THR A 167 9.68 -0.07 16.82
C THR A 167 10.78 -0.78 17.61
N ASN A 168 11.42 -1.78 17.01
CA ASN A 168 12.46 -2.57 17.66
C ASN A 168 13.75 -1.75 17.87
N ALA A 169 14.13 -0.91 16.91
CA ALA A 169 15.29 -0.01 17.05
C ALA A 169 15.07 1.05 18.16
N ILE A 170 13.86 1.61 18.26
CA ILE A 170 13.49 2.57 19.31
C ILE A 170 13.48 1.89 20.69
N ARG A 171 12.88 0.70 20.80
CA ARG A 171 12.86 -0.07 22.07
C ARG A 171 14.25 -0.49 22.53
N ALA A 172 15.16 -0.77 21.59
CA ALA A 172 16.56 -1.06 21.88
C ALA A 172 17.36 0.20 22.28
N GLY A 173 16.82 1.40 22.05
CA GLY A 173 17.46 2.68 22.34
C GLY A 173 18.54 3.08 21.33
N SER A 174 18.60 2.45 20.16
CA SER A 174 19.57 2.81 19.12
C SER A 174 19.11 3.98 18.25
N LEU A 175 17.80 4.24 18.20
CA LEU A 175 17.17 5.36 17.49
C LEU A 175 16.09 5.99 18.37
N GLU A 176 15.81 7.26 18.17
CA GLU A 176 14.73 7.97 18.85
C GLU A 176 13.63 8.42 17.89
N ARG A 177 13.96 8.76 16.64
CA ARG A 177 13.00 9.20 15.62
C ARG A 177 13.21 8.52 14.28
N VAL A 178 12.17 7.87 13.78
CA VAL A 178 12.18 7.15 12.51
C VAL A 178 11.03 7.63 11.63
N LEU A 179 11.33 7.92 10.37
CA LEU A 179 10.34 8.20 9.34
C LEU A 179 10.20 6.98 8.42
N VAL A 180 9.00 6.42 8.33
CA VAL A 180 8.66 5.37 7.37
C VAL A 180 7.85 6.00 6.24
N VAL A 181 8.26 5.80 4.99
CA VAL A 181 7.59 6.37 3.81
C VAL A 181 7.27 5.26 2.81
N SER A 182 6.03 5.23 2.33
CA SER A 182 5.52 4.20 1.41
C SER A 182 5.00 4.86 0.12
N PRO A 183 5.90 5.21 -0.82
CA PRO A 183 5.52 5.79 -2.11
C PRO A 183 5.18 4.70 -3.13
N GLU A 184 3.89 4.61 -3.47
CA GLU A 184 3.33 3.57 -4.34
C GLU A 184 2.84 4.21 -5.66
N ILE A 185 3.53 3.87 -6.75
CA ILE A 185 3.13 4.18 -8.13
C ILE A 185 2.72 2.87 -8.79
N CYS A 186 1.65 2.27 -8.28
CA CYS A 186 1.23 0.93 -8.69
C CYS A 186 0.73 0.89 -10.13
N SER A 187 0.26 2.02 -10.67
CA SER A 187 -0.08 2.18 -12.09
C SER A 187 1.09 1.87 -13.04
N ALA A 188 2.35 2.05 -12.58
CA ALA A 188 3.53 1.80 -13.41
C ALA A 188 3.81 0.30 -13.65
N HIS A 189 3.28 -0.58 -12.80
CA HIS A 189 3.49 -2.02 -12.90
C HIS A 189 2.17 -2.82 -12.95
N LEU A 190 1.05 -2.13 -13.20
CA LEU A 190 -0.24 -2.75 -13.44
C LEU A 190 -0.40 -3.07 -14.94
N ASN A 191 -1.01 -4.21 -15.24
CA ASN A 191 -1.41 -4.52 -16.60
C ASN A 191 -2.83 -3.99 -16.88
N PHE A 192 -2.92 -2.79 -17.46
CA PHE A 192 -4.22 -2.22 -17.85
C PHE A 192 -4.92 -2.97 -18.99
N ARG A 193 -4.25 -3.96 -19.61
CA ARG A 193 -4.82 -4.83 -20.64
C ARG A 193 -5.33 -6.16 -20.10
N ASP A 194 -5.21 -6.39 -18.79
CA ASP A 194 -5.74 -7.58 -18.13
C ASP A 194 -7.09 -7.29 -17.47
N ARG A 195 -8.15 -7.91 -17.98
CA ARG A 195 -9.54 -7.70 -17.51
C ARG A 195 -9.70 -7.96 -16.02
N ASP A 196 -8.95 -8.92 -15.48
CA ASP A 196 -9.12 -9.37 -14.10
C ASP A 196 -8.31 -8.54 -13.09
N SER A 197 -7.40 -7.67 -13.55
CA SER A 197 -6.58 -6.85 -12.66
C SER A 197 -6.49 -5.35 -12.99
N HIS A 198 -6.88 -4.89 -14.19
CA HIS A 198 -6.69 -3.49 -14.65
C HIS A 198 -7.29 -2.41 -13.73
N PHE A 199 -8.25 -2.78 -12.88
CA PHE A 199 -8.94 -1.90 -11.95
C PHE A 199 -8.40 -1.93 -10.52
N ILE A 200 -7.46 -2.84 -10.22
CA ILE A 200 -7.08 -3.17 -8.83
C ILE A 200 -6.29 -2.04 -8.18
N PHE A 201 -5.32 -1.44 -8.88
CA PHE A 201 -4.37 -0.54 -8.23
C PHE A 201 -4.66 0.95 -8.48
N GLY A 202 -4.22 1.76 -7.52
CA GLY A 202 -4.07 3.21 -7.61
C GLY A 202 -2.72 3.65 -7.06
N ASP A 203 -2.42 4.94 -7.20
CA ASP A 203 -1.17 5.55 -6.76
C ASP A 203 -1.41 6.40 -5.50
N ALA A 204 -0.49 6.36 -4.55
CA ALA A 204 -0.50 7.19 -3.34
C ALA A 204 0.85 7.14 -2.64
N CYS A 205 1.10 8.07 -1.71
CA CYS A 205 2.21 7.94 -0.78
C CYS A 205 1.78 8.26 0.64
N THR A 206 2.21 7.43 1.60
CA THR A 206 2.03 7.71 3.03
C THR A 206 3.36 7.87 3.74
N ALA A 207 3.37 8.64 4.81
CA ALA A 207 4.50 8.77 5.73
C ALA A 207 4.02 8.57 7.17
N ILE A 208 4.87 7.97 8.02
CA ILE A 208 4.61 7.73 9.44
C ILE A 208 5.86 8.14 10.23
N VAL A 209 5.66 8.96 11.25
CA VAL A 209 6.70 9.32 12.22
C VAL A 209 6.54 8.44 13.45
N LEU A 210 7.58 7.66 13.76
CA LEU A 210 7.71 6.92 15.00
C LEU A 210 8.74 7.60 15.91
N GLU A 211 8.40 7.74 17.18
CA GLU A 211 9.27 8.34 18.18
C GLU A 211 9.38 7.46 19.43
N ALA A 212 10.45 7.65 20.19
CA ALA A 212 10.51 7.20 21.57
C ALA A 212 9.43 7.94 22.40
N ASP A 213 8.69 7.19 23.22
CA ASP A 213 7.58 7.68 24.05
C ASP A 213 7.90 8.95 24.85
N HIS A 214 9.10 9.05 25.41
CA HIS A 214 9.51 10.19 26.21
C HIS A 214 9.58 11.51 25.42
N LEU A 215 9.64 11.46 24.09
CA LEU A 215 9.60 12.62 23.19
C LEU A 215 8.17 13.05 22.86
N ALA A 216 7.17 12.21 23.12
CA ALA A 216 5.78 12.40 22.72
C ALA A 216 4.80 12.64 23.88
N LYS A 217 5.31 12.79 25.11
CA LYS A 217 4.48 12.83 26.34
C LYS A 217 3.34 13.84 26.32
N ASP A 218 3.55 15.00 25.72
CA ASP A 218 2.57 16.10 25.68
C ASP A 218 1.87 16.22 24.33
N ARG A 219 1.91 15.15 23.52
CA ARG A 219 1.33 15.10 22.17
C ARG A 219 0.39 13.91 22.06
N GLU A 220 -0.62 14.06 21.23
CA GLU A 220 -1.41 12.93 20.79
C GLU A 220 -0.49 11.88 20.14
N HIS A 221 -0.64 10.62 20.54
CA HIS A 221 0.20 9.55 20.02
C HIS A 221 -0.52 8.20 20.05
N PHE A 222 0.02 7.24 19.31
CA PHE A 222 -0.41 5.85 19.34
C PHE A 222 0.74 4.97 19.80
N THR A 223 0.64 4.43 21.00
CA THR A 223 1.64 3.48 21.51
C THR A 223 1.55 2.18 20.75
N VAL A 224 2.69 1.73 20.20
CA VAL A 224 2.81 0.42 19.58
C VAL A 224 2.89 -0.62 20.70
N LEU A 225 1.78 -1.33 20.97
CA LEU A 225 1.75 -2.40 21.97
C LEU A 225 2.60 -3.59 21.49
N GLY A 226 2.42 -3.97 20.24
CA GLY A 226 3.14 -5.07 19.63
C GLY A 226 3.04 -5.10 18.12
N THR A 227 3.94 -5.87 17.53
CA THR A 227 4.03 -6.15 16.09
C THR A 227 4.15 -7.66 15.88
N ARG A 228 3.48 -8.17 14.84
CA ARG A 228 3.58 -9.56 14.39
C ARG A 228 3.64 -9.61 12.88
N LEU A 229 4.63 -10.31 12.36
CA LEU A 229 4.90 -10.43 10.93
C LEU A 229 4.87 -11.92 10.53
N VAL A 230 4.34 -12.20 9.34
CA VAL A 230 4.39 -13.54 8.75
C VAL A 230 4.61 -13.44 7.24
N THR A 231 5.39 -14.38 6.70
CA THR A 231 5.54 -14.57 5.26
C THR A 231 5.36 -16.04 4.91
N ARG A 232 4.71 -16.32 3.78
CA ARG A 232 4.56 -17.67 3.24
C ARG A 232 4.63 -17.62 1.72
N PHE A 233 5.66 -18.23 1.14
CA PHE A 233 5.89 -18.21 -0.30
C PHE A 233 4.64 -18.61 -1.11
N SER A 234 4.26 -17.80 -2.09
CA SER A 234 3.21 -18.09 -3.07
C SER A 234 3.49 -17.38 -4.39
N ASN A 235 3.20 -18.06 -5.50
CA ASN A 235 3.21 -17.46 -6.84
C ASN A 235 1.86 -16.83 -7.23
N ALA A 236 0.84 -16.90 -6.36
CA ALA A 236 -0.50 -16.42 -6.68
C ALA A 236 -0.57 -14.89 -6.86
N ILE A 237 0.48 -14.16 -6.48
CA ILE A 237 0.69 -12.75 -6.83
C ILE A 237 2.16 -12.60 -7.21
N ARG A 238 2.45 -12.18 -8.44
CA ARG A 238 3.82 -12.12 -8.93
C ARG A 238 3.99 -11.07 -10.04
N ASN A 239 5.19 -10.50 -10.11
CA ASN A 239 5.70 -9.73 -11.24
C ASN A 239 7.16 -10.17 -11.45
N ASN A 240 7.54 -10.54 -12.67
CA ASN A 240 8.87 -11.03 -13.05
C ASN A 240 9.79 -9.96 -13.63
N PHE A 241 9.38 -8.69 -13.65
CA PHE A 241 10.25 -7.58 -14.04
C PHE A 241 11.44 -7.45 -13.10
N GLY A 242 12.63 -7.32 -13.67
CA GLY A 242 13.86 -7.15 -12.92
C GLY A 242 15.10 -7.08 -13.81
N PHE A 243 16.21 -6.68 -13.21
CA PHE A 243 17.46 -6.39 -13.93
C PHE A 243 18.04 -7.60 -14.69
N LEU A 244 17.68 -8.83 -14.34
CA LEU A 244 18.11 -10.04 -15.05
C LEU A 244 17.35 -10.26 -16.37
N ASN A 245 16.21 -9.60 -16.61
CA ASN A 245 15.45 -9.79 -17.86
C ASN A 245 16.28 -9.40 -19.09
N ARG A 246 17.18 -8.41 -18.97
CA ARG A 246 18.10 -8.04 -20.05
C ARG A 246 19.07 -9.15 -20.49
N LEU A 247 19.17 -10.22 -19.71
CA LEU A 247 20.05 -11.37 -19.95
C LEU A 247 19.30 -12.60 -20.44
N ALA A 248 17.97 -12.61 -20.33
CA ALA A 248 17.15 -13.79 -20.59
C ALA A 248 16.84 -13.99 -22.09
N ASP A 249 17.17 -13.00 -22.94
CA ASP A 249 16.81 -12.95 -24.37
C ASP A 249 15.29 -13.14 -24.64
N ASP A 250 14.47 -13.01 -23.60
CA ASP A 250 13.01 -13.07 -23.64
C ASP A 250 12.40 -11.73 -24.10
N GLU A 251 11.10 -11.75 -24.42
CA GLU A 251 10.33 -10.53 -24.72
C GLU A 251 10.32 -9.55 -23.53
N PRO A 252 10.90 -8.34 -23.67
CA PRO A 252 11.02 -7.39 -22.57
C PRO A 252 9.68 -6.91 -22.00
N ASP A 253 8.64 -6.91 -22.83
CA ASP A 253 7.28 -6.41 -22.49
C ASP A 253 6.26 -7.54 -22.28
N ALA A 254 6.73 -8.76 -21.99
CA ALA A 254 5.85 -9.91 -21.72
C ALA A 254 4.90 -9.62 -20.54
N MET A 255 3.69 -10.21 -20.58
CA MET A 255 2.65 -9.96 -19.58
C MET A 255 3.09 -10.27 -18.14
N ASP A 256 3.99 -11.23 -17.95
CA ASP A 256 4.51 -11.62 -16.64
C ASP A 256 5.49 -10.59 -16.05
N LYS A 257 5.90 -9.58 -16.81
CA LYS A 257 6.69 -8.41 -16.37
C LYS A 257 5.83 -7.31 -15.75
N LEU A 258 4.52 -7.55 -15.66
CA LEU A 258 3.57 -6.71 -14.93
C LEU A 258 2.93 -7.52 -13.80
N PHE A 259 2.03 -6.90 -13.06
CA PHE A 259 1.26 -7.56 -12.01
C PHE A 259 0.41 -8.71 -12.57
N VAL A 260 0.60 -9.90 -12.01
CA VAL A 260 -0.21 -11.09 -12.27
C VAL A 260 -0.74 -11.64 -10.95
N GLN A 261 -2.04 -11.98 -10.93
CA GLN A 261 -2.68 -12.50 -9.73
C GLN A 261 -3.72 -13.59 -10.00
N GLU A 262 -3.73 -14.61 -9.15
CA GLU A 262 -4.80 -15.60 -9.02
C GLU A 262 -5.77 -15.22 -7.89
N GLY A 263 -6.65 -14.24 -8.11
CA GLY A 263 -7.40 -13.57 -7.02
C GLY A 263 -8.24 -14.51 -6.15
N ARG A 264 -8.85 -15.55 -6.74
CA ARG A 264 -9.63 -16.56 -5.98
C ARG A 264 -8.76 -17.38 -5.02
N LYS A 265 -7.52 -17.68 -5.40
CA LYS A 265 -6.58 -18.43 -4.56
C LYS A 265 -6.08 -17.53 -3.42
N VAL A 266 -5.74 -16.28 -3.73
CA VAL A 266 -5.39 -15.25 -2.75
C VAL A 266 -6.48 -15.11 -1.69
N PHE A 267 -7.75 -14.94 -2.10
CA PHE A 267 -8.87 -14.83 -1.16
C PHE A 267 -8.95 -16.03 -0.19
N LYS A 268 -8.88 -17.24 -0.72
CA LYS A 268 -9.01 -18.49 0.07
C LYS A 268 -7.86 -18.72 1.05
N GLU A 269 -6.65 -18.31 0.67
CA GLU A 269 -5.44 -18.60 1.45
C GLU A 269 -5.09 -17.46 2.43
N VAL A 270 -5.28 -16.20 2.02
CA VAL A 270 -4.84 -15.02 2.79
C VAL A 270 -5.85 -14.66 3.88
N CYS A 271 -7.16 -14.66 3.61
CA CYS A 271 -8.15 -14.23 4.62
C CYS A 271 -8.08 -15.05 5.94
N PRO A 272 -8.03 -16.40 5.92
CA PRO A 272 -7.89 -17.17 7.15
C PRO A 272 -6.55 -16.93 7.86
N MET A 273 -5.46 -16.80 7.09
CA MET A 273 -4.13 -16.53 7.62
C MET A 273 -4.08 -15.20 8.38
N VAL A 274 -4.67 -14.14 7.80
CA VAL A 274 -4.68 -12.80 8.40
C VAL A 274 -5.57 -12.74 9.64
N ALA A 275 -6.76 -13.35 9.58
CA ALA A 275 -7.64 -13.40 10.75
C ALA A 275 -6.98 -14.13 11.93
N ALA A 276 -6.29 -15.24 11.67
CA ALA A 276 -5.51 -15.96 12.69
C ALA A 276 -4.36 -15.09 13.22
N LEU A 277 -3.58 -14.45 12.34
CA LEU A 277 -2.50 -13.55 12.75
C LEU A 277 -2.98 -12.46 13.71
N ILE A 278 -4.12 -11.81 13.42
CA ILE A 278 -4.67 -10.75 14.27
C ILE A 278 -5.15 -11.32 15.61
N LEU A 279 -5.89 -12.42 15.61
CA LEU A 279 -6.42 -13.04 16.83
C LEU A 279 -5.29 -13.52 17.76
N ASP A 280 -4.31 -14.24 17.23
CA ASP A 280 -3.14 -14.71 17.99
C ASP A 280 -2.32 -13.53 18.53
N HIS A 281 -2.22 -12.45 17.75
CA HIS A 281 -1.53 -11.23 18.19
C HIS A 281 -2.28 -10.54 19.34
N LEU A 282 -3.61 -10.37 19.23
CA LEU A 282 -4.45 -9.82 20.30
C LEU A 282 -4.32 -10.65 21.58
N GLU A 283 -4.42 -11.99 21.48
CA GLU A 283 -4.28 -12.89 22.61
C GLU A 283 -2.91 -12.73 23.29
N SER A 284 -1.83 -12.60 22.52
CA SER A 284 -0.48 -12.36 23.07
C SER A 284 -0.34 -11.04 23.85
N GLN A 285 -1.29 -10.10 23.67
CA GLN A 285 -1.40 -8.84 24.41
C GLN A 285 -2.52 -8.88 25.46
N SER A 286 -3.10 -10.06 25.75
CA SER A 286 -4.26 -10.22 26.63
C SER A 286 -5.47 -9.37 26.20
N LEU A 287 -5.66 -9.23 24.89
CA LEU A 287 -6.78 -8.53 24.27
C LEU A 287 -7.66 -9.52 23.49
N THR A 288 -8.89 -9.13 23.23
CA THR A 288 -9.84 -9.88 22.39
C THR A 288 -10.40 -9.00 21.29
N GLY A 289 -11.16 -9.58 20.35
CA GLY A 289 -11.88 -8.82 19.31
C GLY A 289 -12.75 -7.70 19.89
N ASP A 290 -13.41 -7.93 21.02
CA ASP A 290 -14.25 -6.93 21.71
C ASP A 290 -13.47 -5.72 22.23
N SER A 291 -12.15 -5.88 22.42
CA SER A 291 -11.27 -4.79 22.87
C SER A 291 -10.90 -3.83 21.73
N VAL A 292 -11.08 -4.25 20.47
CA VAL A 292 -10.67 -3.50 19.28
C VAL A 292 -11.75 -2.52 18.87
N LYS A 293 -11.39 -1.23 18.78
CA LYS A 293 -12.28 -0.16 18.32
C LYS A 293 -12.20 0.10 16.82
N LYS A 294 -10.99 -0.02 16.25
CA LYS A 294 -10.77 0.18 14.81
C LYS A 294 -9.81 -0.85 14.22
N LEU A 295 -10.14 -1.31 13.03
CA LEU A 295 -9.38 -2.23 12.18
C LEU A 295 -9.02 -1.49 10.88
N TRP A 296 -7.80 -0.97 10.80
CA TRP A 296 -7.25 -0.42 9.56
C TRP A 296 -6.59 -1.54 8.76
N LEU A 297 -7.44 -2.33 8.10
CA LEU A 297 -7.03 -3.44 7.26
C LEU A 297 -6.45 -2.96 5.93
N HIS A 298 -5.77 -3.86 5.23
CA HIS A 298 -5.28 -3.64 3.88
C HIS A 298 -6.44 -3.23 2.95
N GLN A 299 -6.16 -2.35 1.99
CA GLN A 299 -7.21 -1.67 1.22
C GLN A 299 -7.18 -2.14 -0.23
N ALA A 300 -7.45 -3.42 -0.47
CA ALA A 300 -7.43 -4.01 -1.83
C ALA A 300 -8.76 -4.60 -2.28
N ASN A 301 -9.52 -5.17 -1.34
CA ASN A 301 -10.78 -5.84 -1.64
C ASN A 301 -11.71 -5.76 -0.43
N ARG A 302 -12.88 -5.14 -0.60
CA ARG A 302 -13.87 -4.98 0.47
C ARG A 302 -14.35 -6.32 1.03
N HIS A 303 -14.59 -7.33 0.19
CA HIS A 303 -15.06 -8.64 0.66
C HIS A 303 -14.03 -9.36 1.53
N MET A 304 -12.73 -9.19 1.24
CA MET A 304 -11.67 -9.71 2.10
C MET A 304 -11.69 -9.02 3.47
N ASN A 305 -11.83 -7.69 3.47
CA ASN A 305 -11.89 -6.90 4.70
C ASN A 305 -13.10 -7.28 5.56
N ASP A 306 -14.28 -7.40 4.95
CA ASP A 306 -15.51 -7.77 5.64
C ASP A 306 -15.37 -9.16 6.29
N MET A 307 -14.83 -10.15 5.57
CA MET A 307 -14.59 -11.50 6.11
C MET A 307 -13.60 -11.49 7.28
N ILE A 308 -12.48 -10.77 7.16
CA ILE A 308 -11.44 -10.71 8.20
C ILE A 308 -11.99 -9.98 9.42
N ALA A 309 -12.62 -8.82 9.24
CA ALA A 309 -13.19 -8.03 10.33
C ALA A 309 -14.28 -8.81 11.06
N GLN A 310 -15.17 -9.51 10.33
CA GLN A 310 -16.18 -10.35 10.94
C GLN A 310 -15.57 -11.47 11.79
N ARG A 311 -14.49 -12.08 11.31
CA ARG A 311 -13.80 -13.15 12.04
C ARG A 311 -13.10 -12.63 13.29
N VAL A 312 -12.48 -11.45 13.23
CA VAL A 312 -11.74 -10.83 14.34
C VAL A 312 -12.70 -10.31 15.42
N LEU A 313 -13.75 -9.59 15.02
CA LEU A 313 -14.72 -9.00 15.95
C LEU A 313 -15.81 -9.98 16.42
N GLY A 314 -15.95 -11.13 15.77
CA GLY A 314 -17.01 -12.10 16.05
C GLY A 314 -18.41 -11.68 15.60
N ARG A 315 -18.53 -10.54 14.90
CA ARG A 315 -19.76 -9.96 14.36
C ARG A 315 -19.46 -9.11 13.13
N GLU A 316 -20.50 -8.77 12.37
CA GLU A 316 -20.34 -7.82 11.26
C GLU A 316 -19.79 -6.48 11.77
N ALA A 317 -18.75 -5.99 11.09
CA ALA A 317 -18.10 -4.73 11.41
C ALA A 317 -18.86 -3.57 10.77
N SER A 318 -19.05 -2.49 11.51
CA SER A 318 -19.50 -1.23 10.90
C SER A 318 -18.37 -0.57 10.12
N ILE A 319 -18.71 0.36 9.21
CA ILE A 319 -17.72 1.17 8.47
C ILE A 319 -16.83 1.97 9.42
N ALA A 320 -17.35 2.39 10.59
CA ALA A 320 -16.55 3.09 11.60
C ALA A 320 -15.48 2.19 12.25
N GLU A 321 -15.78 0.90 12.41
CA GLU A 321 -14.88 -0.10 13.00
C GLU A 321 -13.88 -0.65 11.98
N ALA A 322 -14.27 -0.79 10.72
CA ALA A 322 -13.41 -1.26 9.63
C ALA A 322 -13.53 -0.30 8.43
N PRO A 323 -12.87 0.87 8.47
CA PRO A 323 -13.00 1.88 7.43
C PRO A 323 -12.48 1.41 6.07
N ILE A 324 -13.16 1.87 5.03
CA ILE A 324 -12.87 1.58 3.64
C ILE A 324 -12.44 2.87 2.95
N ILE A 325 -11.30 2.82 2.27
CA ILE A 325 -10.79 3.91 1.41
C ILE A 325 -10.48 3.43 -0.01
N LEU A 326 -10.50 2.11 -0.26
CA LEU A 326 -10.25 1.51 -1.58
C LEU A 326 -11.33 1.88 -2.61
N ASP A 327 -12.49 2.34 -2.16
CA ASP A 327 -13.53 2.92 -3.02
C ASP A 327 -12.98 4.12 -3.83
N ARG A 328 -12.10 4.92 -3.22
CA ARG A 328 -11.51 6.12 -3.85
C ARG A 328 -10.04 5.98 -4.26
N TYR A 329 -9.29 5.12 -3.57
CA TYR A 329 -7.86 4.94 -3.82
C TYR A 329 -7.52 3.67 -4.60
N ALA A 330 -8.49 2.78 -4.82
CA ALA A 330 -8.24 1.40 -5.19
C ALA A 330 -7.20 0.74 -4.24
N ASN A 331 -6.48 -0.27 -4.71
CA ASN A 331 -5.35 -0.84 -3.97
C ASN A 331 -4.12 0.04 -4.11
N THR A 332 -3.62 0.59 -3.00
CA THR A 332 -2.34 1.32 -2.96
C THR A 332 -1.26 0.51 -2.26
N SER A 333 -1.34 -0.82 -2.34
CA SER A 333 -0.34 -1.76 -1.84
C SER A 333 0.08 -1.45 -0.39
N SER A 334 1.36 -1.18 -0.12
CA SER A 334 1.85 -0.96 1.25
C SER A 334 1.25 0.26 1.96
N ALA A 335 0.81 1.27 1.20
CA ALA A 335 0.24 2.48 1.75
C ALA A 335 -1.20 2.29 2.24
N GLY A 336 -1.96 1.30 1.72
CA GLY A 336 -3.42 1.24 1.88
C GLY A 336 -3.92 1.24 3.33
N SER A 337 -3.36 0.38 4.18
CA SER A 337 -3.73 0.35 5.60
C SER A 337 -3.31 1.62 6.35
N ILE A 338 -2.25 2.31 5.87
CA ILE A 338 -1.77 3.56 6.45
C ILE A 338 -2.64 4.74 6.01
N ILE A 339 -3.17 4.75 4.77
CA ILE A 339 -4.17 5.74 4.34
C ILE A 339 -5.42 5.62 5.21
N ALA A 340 -5.90 4.38 5.42
CA ALA A 340 -7.04 4.13 6.29
C ALA A 340 -6.78 4.61 7.73
N PHE A 341 -5.60 4.33 8.28
CA PHE A 341 -5.18 4.85 9.58
C PHE A 341 -5.11 6.39 9.57
N HIS A 342 -4.46 7.01 8.60
CA HIS A 342 -4.32 8.46 8.49
C HIS A 342 -5.70 9.16 8.48
N LEU A 343 -6.64 8.70 7.66
CA LEU A 343 -7.95 9.33 7.48
C LEU A 343 -8.97 8.98 8.56
N HIS A 344 -8.78 7.88 9.30
CA HIS A 344 -9.77 7.36 10.24
C HIS A 344 -9.18 7.01 11.62
N ARG A 345 -8.04 7.60 12.00
CA ARG A 345 -7.47 7.51 13.37
C ARG A 345 -8.17 8.41 14.38
N ASP A 346 -8.90 9.40 13.91
CA ASP A 346 -9.71 10.27 14.75
C ASP A 346 -10.89 9.46 15.31
N GLU A 347 -11.57 9.98 16.33
CA GLU A 347 -12.71 9.35 17.05
C GLU A 347 -12.33 8.26 18.08
N LEU A 348 -11.08 7.80 18.12
CA LEU A 348 -10.59 6.96 19.23
C LEU A 348 -10.37 7.81 20.49
N GLN A 349 -10.85 7.31 21.62
CA GLN A 349 -10.59 7.89 22.94
C GLN A 349 -9.28 7.38 23.51
N GLU A 350 -8.75 8.05 24.53
CA GLU A 350 -7.58 7.56 25.27
C GLU A 350 -7.78 6.14 25.77
N GLY A 351 -6.78 5.30 25.60
CA GLY A 351 -6.81 3.90 25.99
C GLY A 351 -7.49 2.98 24.97
N ASP A 352 -8.24 3.53 24.00
CA ASP A 352 -8.83 2.70 22.94
C ASP A 352 -7.74 2.01 22.10
N VAL A 353 -8.06 0.80 21.65
CA VAL A 353 -7.18 -0.05 20.86
C VAL A 353 -7.60 -0.07 19.40
N GLY A 354 -6.63 0.10 18.52
CA GLY A 354 -6.79 -0.12 17.09
C GLY A 354 -5.75 -1.10 16.54
N VAL A 355 -6.03 -1.70 15.40
CA VAL A 355 -5.10 -2.62 14.73
C VAL A 355 -4.90 -2.16 13.30
N VAL A 356 -3.65 -1.87 12.94
CA VAL A 356 -3.24 -1.71 11.54
C VAL A 356 -2.79 -3.07 11.04
N CYS A 357 -3.38 -3.56 9.96
CA CYS A 357 -2.97 -4.83 9.38
C CYS A 357 -2.84 -4.75 7.86
N SER A 358 -1.65 -5.05 7.35
CA SER A 358 -1.38 -5.17 5.92
C SER A 358 -1.29 -6.64 5.54
N PHE A 359 -1.65 -6.99 4.30
CA PHE A 359 -1.51 -8.34 3.78
C PHE A 359 -1.54 -8.35 2.25
N GLY A 360 -0.88 -9.31 1.62
CA GLY A 360 -0.90 -9.44 0.16
C GLY A 360 0.26 -10.26 -0.37
N ALA A 361 0.95 -9.76 -1.39
CA ALA A 361 2.00 -10.49 -2.11
C ALA A 361 3.17 -10.93 -1.19
N GLY A 362 3.73 -12.10 -1.49
CA GLY A 362 4.79 -12.76 -0.70
C GLY A 362 4.51 -14.24 -0.42
N TYR A 363 3.31 -14.67 -0.01
CA TYR A 363 2.38 -13.87 0.78
C TYR A 363 3.08 -13.25 1.97
N SER A 364 2.63 -12.06 2.34
CA SER A 364 3.08 -11.35 3.53
C SER A 364 1.86 -10.86 4.29
N ALA A 365 1.94 -10.81 5.61
CA ALA A 365 1.01 -10.08 6.45
C ALA A 365 1.73 -9.51 7.67
N GLY A 366 1.33 -8.32 8.10
CA GLY A 366 1.86 -7.66 9.28
C GLY A 366 0.73 -7.03 10.09
N SER A 367 0.73 -7.26 11.40
CA SER A 367 -0.25 -6.76 12.36
C SER A 367 0.45 -5.87 13.38
N VAL A 368 -0.05 -4.65 13.55
CA VAL A 368 0.44 -3.66 14.52
C VAL A 368 -0.71 -3.28 15.43
N ILE A 369 -0.60 -3.60 16.73
CA ILE A 369 -1.60 -3.23 17.73
C ILE A 369 -1.20 -1.88 18.32
N LEU A 370 -2.11 -0.92 18.22
CA LEU A 370 -1.94 0.45 18.67
C LEU A 370 -2.88 0.75 19.83
N ARG A 371 -2.42 1.55 20.78
CA ARG A 371 -3.26 2.15 21.82
C ARG A 371 -3.18 3.67 21.74
N LYS A 372 -4.32 4.34 21.71
CA LYS A 372 -4.39 5.79 21.74
C LYS A 372 -3.88 6.32 23.09
N GLY A 373 -2.89 7.21 23.05
CA GLY A 373 -2.46 8.04 24.17
C GLY A 373 -2.87 9.49 23.94
N ASN A 374 -3.23 10.20 25.02
CA ASN A 374 -3.61 11.61 24.95
C ASN A 374 -2.40 12.54 25.15
N ALA A 375 -2.52 13.74 24.58
CA ALA A 375 -1.90 14.93 25.15
C ALA A 375 -2.72 15.32 26.39
N CYS A 376 -2.14 15.26 27.59
CA CYS A 376 -2.79 15.84 28.76
C CYS A 376 -3.00 17.35 28.59
#